data_AF-A0A522Z600-F1
#
_entry.id   AF-A0A522Z600-F1
#
_cell.length_a   1.000
_cell.length_b   1.000
_cell.length_c   1.000
_cell.angle_alpha   90.00
_cell.angle_beta   90.00
_cell.angle_gamma   90.00
#
_symmetry.space_group_name_H-M   'P 1'
#
loop_
_entity.id
_entity.type
_entity.pdbx_description
1 polymer ?
#
loop_
_entity_poly.entity_id
_entity_poly.type
_entity_poly.pdbx_seq_one_letter_code
_entity_poly.pdbx_strand_id
1 'polypeptide(L)'
;MEKHISRLGKDGKPISQSPSQGTTAEDEWSHITGVGSKIDIQDAADVTADRSIFFSNKPQVLTKHEEVIQKAKDVHDQILDTNQYQKFVNATLNQKMVNVKTLLEKEKKFADELNCFREEPKNRVELEKINPKRITESDIKALINNLESNYNKLNEKLEYEQNIVEKTKNELVTTKKQIIALREEMEFVTKKQKNVEITDPTLLIKQELKRLGINDEHSERICGLIKSQQK
;
A
#
# COMPACT_ATOMS: atom_id res chain seq x y z
N MET A 1 -32.83 -26.19 -22.46
CA MET A 1 -33.63 -25.16 -23.15
C MET A 1 -32.90 -23.84 -23.01
N GLU A 2 -32.03 -23.54 -23.98
CA GLU A 2 -31.27 -22.29 -24.03
C GLU A 2 -32.18 -21.14 -24.45
N LYS A 3 -32.22 -20.07 -23.65
CA LYS A 3 -32.95 -18.85 -23.97
C LYS A 3 -32.01 -17.90 -24.70
N HIS A 4 -32.18 -17.75 -26.01
CA HIS A 4 -31.46 -16.74 -26.79
C HIS A 4 -31.98 -15.33 -26.45
N ILE A 5 -31.06 -14.43 -26.13
CA ILE A 5 -31.35 -13.03 -25.78
C ILE A 5 -31.46 -12.23 -27.09
N SER A 6 -32.67 -11.76 -27.41
CA SER A 6 -32.89 -10.84 -28.54
C SER A 6 -32.30 -9.47 -28.24
N ARG A 7 -31.37 -9.00 -29.07
CA ARG A 7 -30.84 -7.63 -29.02
C ARG A 7 -31.83 -6.67 -29.70
N LEU A 8 -32.37 -5.72 -28.94
CA LEU A 8 -33.18 -4.60 -29.44
C LEU A 8 -32.27 -3.48 -29.96
N GLY A 9 -32.64 -2.88 -31.11
CA GLY A 9 -31.96 -1.72 -31.67
C GLY A 9 -32.31 -0.42 -30.93
N LYS A 10 -31.56 0.66 -31.24
CA LYS A 10 -31.58 1.95 -30.51
C LYS A 10 -32.92 2.71 -30.54
N ASP A 11 -33.88 2.25 -31.35
CA ASP A 11 -35.21 2.86 -31.51
C ASP A 11 -36.35 1.92 -31.05
N GLY A 12 -36.05 0.88 -30.27
CA GLY A 12 -37.05 0.02 -29.63
C GLY A 12 -37.82 -0.93 -30.55
N LYS A 13 -37.44 -1.06 -31.83
CA LYS A 13 -37.97 -2.09 -32.74
C LYS A 13 -37.02 -3.30 -32.85
N PRO A 14 -37.56 -4.53 -32.98
CA PRO A 14 -36.75 -5.72 -33.26
C PRO A 14 -36.06 -5.55 -34.62
N ILE A 15 -34.77 -5.90 -34.68
CA ILE A 15 -34.03 -5.97 -35.95
C ILE A 15 -34.67 -7.09 -36.76
N SER A 16 -35.60 -6.74 -37.65
CA SER A 16 -36.16 -7.64 -38.64
C SER A 16 -35.02 -8.07 -39.57
N GLN A 17 -34.62 -9.33 -39.45
CA GLN A 17 -33.90 -10.03 -40.49
C GLN A 17 -34.71 -9.93 -41.78
N SER A 18 -34.20 -9.19 -42.76
CA SER A 18 -34.32 -9.45 -44.21
C SER A 18 -33.60 -8.31 -44.95
N PRO A 19 -32.64 -8.66 -45.81
CA PRO A 19 -33.00 -8.78 -47.22
C PRO A 19 -32.62 -10.15 -47.79
N SER A 20 -33.40 -10.61 -48.77
CA SER A 20 -33.22 -11.82 -49.61
C SER A 20 -33.04 -13.14 -48.84
N GLN A 21 -34.10 -13.89 -48.57
CA GLN A 21 -34.50 -15.03 -49.40
C GLN A 21 -33.32 -15.82 -50.02
N GLY A 22 -32.91 -16.89 -49.34
CA GLY A 22 -32.57 -18.15 -50.03
C GLY A 22 -31.15 -18.38 -50.52
N THR A 23 -30.12 -17.71 -50.01
CA THR A 23 -28.72 -18.10 -50.31
C THR A 23 -28.29 -19.23 -49.39
N THR A 24 -28.45 -20.47 -49.86
CA THR A 24 -27.81 -21.65 -49.26
C THR A 24 -26.29 -21.53 -49.39
N ALA A 25 -25.54 -22.07 -48.41
CA ALA A 25 -24.08 -22.00 -48.41
C ALA A 25 -23.44 -22.45 -49.74
N GLU A 26 -24.04 -23.41 -50.46
CA GLU A 26 -23.62 -23.84 -51.80
C GLU A 26 -23.55 -22.72 -52.85
N ASP A 27 -24.38 -21.67 -52.74
CA ASP A 27 -24.41 -20.56 -53.69
C ASP A 27 -23.34 -19.50 -53.39
N GLU A 28 -22.87 -19.42 -52.13
CA GLU A 28 -21.71 -18.61 -51.75
C GLU A 28 -20.38 -19.26 -52.21
N TRP A 29 -20.36 -20.60 -52.36
CA TRP A 29 -19.21 -21.33 -52.92
C TRP A 29 -19.17 -21.33 -54.45
N SER A 30 -20.31 -21.16 -55.14
CA SER A 30 -20.41 -21.16 -56.61
C SER A 30 -19.66 -20.00 -57.27
N HIS A 31 -19.49 -18.89 -56.56
CA HIS A 31 -18.77 -17.70 -57.04
C HIS A 31 -17.25 -17.81 -56.85
N ILE A 32 -16.77 -18.70 -55.98
CA ILE A 32 -15.35 -18.94 -55.73
C ILE A 32 -14.78 -19.94 -56.74
N THR A 33 -15.61 -20.85 -57.25
CA THR A 33 -15.28 -21.77 -58.35
C THR A 33 -15.75 -21.20 -59.70
N GLY A 34 -15.19 -20.05 -60.09
CA GLY A 34 -15.34 -19.48 -61.44
C GLY A 34 -14.76 -20.41 -62.51
N VAL A 35 -15.50 -21.46 -62.87
CA VAL A 35 -15.27 -22.28 -64.05
C VAL A 35 -15.74 -21.49 -65.26
N GLY A 36 -14.78 -20.82 -65.90
CA GLY A 36 -14.96 -20.31 -67.25
C GLY A 36 -15.45 -21.41 -68.19
N SER A 37 -16.23 -21.01 -69.20
CA SER A 37 -16.66 -21.76 -70.39
C SER A 37 -16.28 -23.24 -70.45
N LYS A 38 -17.31 -24.12 -70.46
CA LYS A 38 -17.20 -25.55 -70.77
C LYS A 38 -16.12 -25.81 -71.82
N ILE A 39 -15.00 -26.40 -71.39
CA ILE A 39 -14.00 -26.95 -72.29
C ILE A 39 -14.59 -28.26 -72.79
N ASP A 40 -14.88 -28.35 -74.09
CA ASP A 40 -15.20 -29.61 -74.74
C ASP A 40 -14.03 -30.58 -74.48
N ILE A 41 -14.34 -31.71 -73.85
CA ILE A 41 -13.38 -32.74 -73.50
C ILE A 41 -12.96 -33.44 -74.78
N GLN A 42 -11.93 -32.91 -75.43
CA GLN A 42 -11.07 -33.71 -76.31
C GLN A 42 -10.18 -34.60 -75.45
N ASP A 43 -9.97 -35.81 -75.95
CA ASP A 43 -9.42 -36.98 -75.30
C ASP A 43 -8.18 -36.68 -74.41
N ALA A 44 -8.21 -37.13 -73.15
CA ALA A 44 -7.18 -36.84 -72.15
C ALA A 44 -5.81 -37.48 -72.45
N ALA A 45 -5.74 -38.37 -73.46
CA ALA A 45 -4.51 -38.99 -73.93
C ALA A 45 -3.65 -38.08 -74.83
N ASP A 46 -4.23 -37.06 -75.47
CA ASP A 46 -3.50 -36.18 -76.40
C ASP A 46 -2.79 -35.00 -75.67
N VAL A 47 -3.32 -34.61 -74.50
CA VAL A 47 -2.78 -33.49 -73.69
C VAL A 47 -1.51 -33.88 -72.93
N THR A 48 -1.26 -35.18 -72.72
CA THR A 48 -0.08 -35.67 -71.99
C THR A 48 1.22 -35.64 -72.80
N ALA A 49 1.17 -35.54 -74.13
CA ALA A 49 2.36 -35.46 -74.98
C ALA A 49 2.94 -34.04 -75.06
N ASP A 50 2.09 -33.00 -75.12
CA ASP A 50 2.50 -31.60 -75.27
C ASP A 50 2.80 -30.89 -73.93
N ARG A 51 2.57 -31.55 -72.80
CA ARG A 51 2.85 -31.03 -71.45
C ARG A 51 3.85 -31.86 -70.66
N SER A 52 4.84 -32.44 -71.33
CA SER A 52 5.97 -33.07 -70.64
C SER A 52 6.83 -31.98 -69.96
N ILE A 53 6.70 -31.87 -68.63
CA ILE A 53 7.54 -30.98 -67.82
C ILE A 53 8.89 -31.67 -67.58
N PHE A 54 9.95 -31.20 -68.24
CA PHE A 54 11.31 -31.66 -67.99
C PHE A 54 11.94 -30.85 -66.85
N PHE A 55 12.17 -31.49 -65.71
CA PHE A 55 12.96 -30.88 -64.62
C PHE A 55 14.44 -30.99 -64.95
N SER A 56 15.02 -29.90 -65.47
CA SER A 56 16.47 -29.79 -65.59
C SER A 56 17.06 -29.36 -64.25
N ASN A 57 18.02 -30.12 -63.71
CA ASN A 57 18.70 -29.82 -62.45
C ASN A 57 19.80 -28.74 -62.60
N LYS A 58 19.65 -27.87 -63.61
CA LYS A 58 20.60 -26.79 -63.91
C LYS A 58 19.99 -25.47 -63.41
N PRO A 59 20.75 -24.64 -62.68
CA PRO A 59 20.25 -23.35 -62.22
C PRO A 59 19.82 -22.53 -63.43
N GLN A 60 18.55 -22.13 -63.46
CA GLN A 60 18.01 -21.25 -64.49
C GLN A 60 18.75 -19.92 -64.39
N VAL A 61 19.58 -19.61 -65.40
CA VAL A 61 20.29 -18.33 -65.46
C VAL A 61 19.28 -17.27 -65.83
N LEU A 62 18.72 -16.61 -64.82
CA LEU A 62 17.79 -15.49 -64.99
C LEU A 62 18.49 -14.34 -65.71
N THR A 63 17.80 -13.74 -66.67
CA THR A 63 18.25 -12.47 -67.23
C THR A 63 18.19 -11.37 -66.16
N LYS A 64 19.03 -10.34 -66.28
CA LYS A 64 19.06 -9.22 -65.31
C LYS A 64 17.68 -8.57 -65.09
N HIS A 65 16.79 -8.64 -66.09
CA HIS A 65 15.41 -8.14 -65.99
C HIS A 65 14.52 -9.05 -65.13
N GLU A 66 14.61 -10.37 -65.32
CA GLU A 66 13.87 -11.34 -64.51
C GLU A 66 14.36 -11.36 -63.06
N GLU A 67 15.65 -11.13 -62.81
CA GLU A 67 16.19 -10.97 -61.46
C GLU A 67 15.57 -9.78 -60.72
N VAL A 68 15.38 -8.64 -61.42
CA VAL A 68 14.73 -7.45 -60.85
C VAL A 68 13.24 -7.71 -60.57
N ILE A 69 12.54 -8.41 -61.47
CA ILE A 69 11.12 -8.78 -61.26
C ILE A 69 10.98 -9.74 -60.08
N GLN A 70 11.87 -10.72 -59.96
CA GLN A 70 11.84 -11.65 -58.83
C GLN A 70 12.12 -10.95 -57.51
N LYS A 71 13.14 -10.08 -57.45
CA LYS A 71 13.41 -9.24 -56.27
C LYS A 71 12.23 -8.33 -55.91
N ALA A 72 11.54 -7.77 -56.90
CA ALA A 72 10.35 -6.95 -56.66
C ALA A 72 9.19 -7.77 -56.07
N LYS A 73 8.99 -9.02 -56.54
CA LYS A 73 8.01 -9.95 -55.97
C LYS A 73 8.38 -10.36 -54.55
N ASP A 74 9.63 -10.72 -54.31
CA ASP A 74 10.11 -11.13 -52.98
C ASP A 74 9.94 -9.99 -51.95
N VAL A 75 10.23 -8.73 -52.36
CA VAL A 75 9.99 -7.54 -51.52
C VAL A 75 8.50 -7.31 -51.29
N HIS A 76 7.67 -7.46 -52.32
CA HIS A 76 6.22 -7.33 -52.19
C HIS A 76 5.65 -8.37 -51.21
N ASP A 77 6.10 -9.62 -51.29
CA ASP A 77 5.67 -10.70 -50.43
C ASP A 77 6.12 -10.46 -48.97
N GLN A 78 7.35 -9.99 -48.77
CA GLN A 78 7.82 -9.56 -47.44
C GLN A 78 6.99 -8.42 -46.86
N ILE A 79 6.60 -7.43 -47.68
CA ILE A 79 5.73 -6.34 -47.26
C ILE A 79 4.33 -6.87 -46.89
N LEU A 80 3.79 -7.81 -47.67
CA LEU A 80 2.50 -8.42 -47.40
C LEU A 80 2.51 -9.18 -46.07
N ASP A 81 3.52 -10.01 -45.83
CA ASP A 81 3.70 -10.78 -44.59
C ASP A 81 3.88 -9.86 -43.39
N THR A 82 4.69 -8.81 -43.53
CA THR A 82 4.89 -7.80 -42.48
C THR A 82 3.57 -7.09 -42.14
N ASN A 83 2.77 -6.75 -43.15
CA ASN A 83 1.45 -6.14 -42.95
C ASN A 83 0.47 -7.09 -42.25
N GLN A 84 0.49 -8.38 -42.59
CA GLN A 84 -0.34 -9.39 -41.92
C GLN A 84 0.08 -9.56 -40.46
N TYR A 85 1.38 -9.64 -40.19
CA TYR A 85 1.92 -9.70 -38.84
C TYR A 85 1.51 -8.46 -38.03
N GLN A 86 1.63 -7.26 -38.59
CA GLN A 86 1.23 -6.03 -37.93
C GLN A 86 -0.28 -6.01 -37.61
N LYS A 87 -1.13 -6.47 -38.54
CA LYS A 87 -2.58 -6.63 -38.29
C LYS A 87 -2.86 -7.60 -37.14
N PHE A 88 -2.17 -8.74 -37.12
CA PHE A 88 -2.32 -9.75 -36.07
C PHE A 88 -1.90 -9.23 -34.69
N VAL A 89 -0.75 -8.55 -34.61
CA VAL A 89 -0.26 -7.94 -33.36
C VAL A 89 -1.23 -6.88 -32.87
N ASN A 90 -1.72 -6.00 -33.76
CA ASN A 90 -2.69 -4.98 -33.39
C ASN A 90 -4.03 -5.57 -32.90
N ALA A 91 -4.52 -6.62 -33.56
CA ALA A 91 -5.73 -7.33 -33.12
C ALA A 91 -5.52 -7.96 -31.73
N THR A 92 -4.38 -8.59 -31.51
CA THR A 92 -4.01 -9.19 -30.22
C THR A 92 -3.91 -8.14 -29.11
N LEU A 93 -3.27 -7.00 -29.40
CA LEU A 93 -3.14 -5.89 -28.46
C LEU A 93 -4.51 -5.30 -28.09
N ASN A 94 -5.38 -5.10 -29.07
CA ASN A 94 -6.74 -4.65 -28.85
C ASN A 94 -7.54 -5.63 -27.98
N GLN A 95 -7.42 -6.93 -28.23
CA GLN A 95 -8.06 -7.95 -27.41
C GLN A 95 -7.56 -7.94 -25.97
N LYS A 96 -6.24 -7.80 -25.76
CA LYS A 96 -5.65 -7.66 -24.41
C LYS A 96 -6.14 -6.39 -23.73
N MET A 97 -6.24 -5.28 -24.44
CA MET A 97 -6.75 -4.02 -23.89
C MET A 97 -8.22 -4.14 -23.46
N VAL A 98 -9.05 -4.80 -24.27
CA VAL A 98 -10.45 -5.08 -23.91
C VAL A 98 -10.51 -5.95 -22.66
N ASN A 99 -9.72 -7.02 -22.59
CA ASN A 99 -9.68 -7.89 -21.41
C ASN A 99 -9.29 -7.12 -20.13
N VAL A 100 -8.27 -6.25 -20.21
CA VAL A 100 -7.86 -5.40 -19.07
C VAL A 100 -9.01 -4.48 -18.64
N LYS A 101 -9.70 -3.82 -19.57
CA LYS A 101 -10.87 -2.99 -19.25
C LYS A 101 -11.96 -3.79 -18.55
N THR A 102 -12.28 -4.99 -19.04
CA THR A 102 -13.29 -5.84 -18.41
C THR A 102 -12.87 -6.31 -17.00
N LEU A 103 -11.58 -6.51 -16.77
CA LEU A 103 -11.06 -6.90 -15.46
C LEU A 103 -11.15 -5.74 -14.47
N LEU A 104 -10.83 -4.52 -14.91
CA LEU A 104 -11.00 -3.30 -14.12
C LEU A 104 -12.46 -3.04 -13.77
N GLU A 105 -13.39 -3.26 -14.70
CA GLU A 105 -14.82 -3.17 -14.41
C GLU A 105 -15.29 -4.22 -13.39
N LYS A 106 -14.77 -5.45 -13.48
CA LYS A 106 -15.06 -6.50 -12.50
C LYS A 106 -14.48 -6.18 -11.13
N GLU A 107 -13.26 -5.65 -11.07
CA GLU A 107 -12.64 -5.20 -9.82
C GLU A 107 -13.45 -4.07 -9.18
N LYS A 108 -13.89 -3.09 -9.98
CA LYS A 108 -14.77 -2.02 -9.50
C LYS A 108 -16.07 -2.56 -8.92
N LYS A 109 -16.75 -3.45 -9.64
CA LYS A 109 -17.98 -4.11 -9.14
C LYS A 109 -17.73 -4.90 -7.87
N PHE A 110 -16.62 -5.64 -7.82
CA PHE A 110 -16.22 -6.39 -6.64
C PHE A 110 -15.92 -5.49 -5.45
N ALA A 111 -15.27 -4.33 -5.66
CA ALA A 111 -15.05 -3.33 -4.63
C ALA A 111 -16.37 -2.71 -4.14
N ASP A 112 -17.30 -2.42 -5.06
CA ASP A 112 -18.64 -1.92 -4.73
C ASP A 112 -19.44 -2.97 -3.92
N GLU A 113 -19.38 -4.25 -4.31
CA GLU A 113 -19.99 -5.37 -3.57
C GLU A 113 -19.34 -5.56 -2.19
N LEU A 114 -18.01 -5.51 -2.10
CA LEU A 114 -17.28 -5.51 -0.82
C LEU A 114 -17.72 -4.35 0.07
N ASN A 115 -17.97 -3.18 -0.51
CA ASN A 115 -18.46 -2.03 0.22
C ASN A 115 -19.89 -2.24 0.75
N CYS A 116 -20.70 -3.08 0.12
CA CYS A 116 -21.99 -3.50 0.68
C CYS A 116 -21.85 -4.45 1.88
N PHE A 117 -20.74 -5.20 1.98
CA PHE A 117 -20.46 -6.11 3.09
C PHE A 117 -19.59 -5.49 4.19
N ARG A 118 -18.86 -4.41 3.88
CA ARG A 118 -18.27 -3.54 4.88
C ARG A 118 -19.41 -2.79 5.56
N GLU A 119 -19.96 -3.41 6.59
CA GLU A 119 -20.66 -2.71 7.67
C GLU A 119 -19.65 -1.80 8.39
N GLU A 120 -19.12 -0.79 7.70
CA GLU A 120 -18.57 0.35 8.39
C GLU A 120 -19.75 0.97 9.17
N PRO A 121 -19.65 1.10 10.49
CA PRO A 121 -20.71 1.67 11.30
C PRO A 121 -20.92 3.11 10.82
N LYS A 122 -22.02 3.31 10.08
CA LYS A 122 -22.37 4.59 9.47
C LYS A 122 -22.34 5.67 10.53
N ASN A 123 -21.60 6.73 10.28
CA ASN A 123 -21.51 7.84 11.23
C ASN A 123 -22.88 8.54 11.33
N ARG A 124 -23.20 9.16 12.48
CA ARG A 124 -24.48 9.87 12.70
C ARG A 124 -24.81 10.85 11.57
N VAL A 125 -23.79 11.55 11.06
CA VAL A 125 -23.90 12.52 9.95
C VAL A 125 -24.30 11.86 8.62
N GLU A 126 -23.99 10.58 8.44
CA GLU A 126 -24.33 9.80 7.24
C GLU A 126 -25.74 9.21 7.35
N LEU A 127 -26.16 8.80 8.55
CA LEU A 127 -27.53 8.36 8.82
C LEU A 127 -28.54 9.51 8.69
N GLU A 128 -28.20 10.72 9.14
CA GLU A 128 -29.07 11.91 9.01
C GLU A 128 -29.26 12.36 7.54
N LYS A 129 -28.36 11.98 6.63
CA LYS A 129 -28.46 12.26 5.18
C LYS A 129 -29.28 11.22 4.42
N ILE A 130 -29.47 10.03 5.00
CA ILE A 130 -30.32 8.98 4.42
C ILE A 130 -31.77 9.34 4.73
N ASN A 131 -32.67 9.18 3.75
CA ASN A 131 -34.10 9.41 3.94
C ASN A 131 -34.57 8.65 5.21
N PRO A 132 -35.19 9.33 6.20
CA PRO A 132 -35.58 8.72 7.48
C PRO A 132 -36.43 7.44 7.33
N LYS A 133 -37.14 7.29 6.21
CA LYS A 133 -37.93 6.09 5.87
C LYS A 133 -37.09 4.84 5.54
N ARG A 134 -35.78 4.97 5.38
CA ARG A 134 -34.85 3.88 5.03
C ARG A 134 -33.90 3.48 6.17
N ILE A 135 -33.99 4.15 7.31
CA ILE A 135 -33.21 3.79 8.50
C ILE A 135 -33.94 2.64 9.20
N THR A 136 -33.26 1.52 9.39
CA THR A 136 -33.82 0.36 10.11
C THR A 136 -33.46 0.42 11.59
N GLU A 137 -34.25 -0.26 12.44
CA GLU A 137 -33.92 -0.42 13.86
C GLU A 137 -32.54 -1.08 14.07
N SER A 138 -32.14 -1.95 13.14
CA SER A 138 -30.83 -2.59 13.15
C SER A 138 -29.69 -1.58 12.95
N ASP A 139 -29.84 -0.63 12.02
CA ASP A 139 -28.85 0.44 11.81
C ASP A 139 -28.67 1.28 13.09
N ILE A 140 -29.77 1.59 13.79
CA ILE A 140 -29.75 2.36 15.03
C ILE A 140 -29.08 1.57 16.15
N LYS A 141 -29.41 0.28 16.31
CA LYS A 141 -28.77 -0.60 17.30
C LYS A 141 -27.27 -0.76 17.05
N ALA A 142 -26.87 -0.92 15.79
CA ALA A 142 -25.46 -0.99 15.41
C ALA A 142 -24.71 0.30 15.77
N LEU A 143 -25.32 1.47 15.51
CA LEU A 143 -24.75 2.75 15.90
C LEU A 143 -24.62 2.88 17.42
N ILE A 144 -25.66 2.53 18.17
CA ILE A 144 -25.63 2.57 19.65
C ILE A 144 -24.49 1.69 20.19
N ASN A 145 -24.41 0.44 19.73
CA ASN A 145 -23.36 -0.48 20.16
C ASN A 145 -21.96 0.05 19.83
N ASN A 146 -21.80 0.70 18.67
CA ASN A 146 -20.53 1.31 18.29
C ASN A 146 -20.16 2.48 19.21
N LEU A 147 -21.13 3.36 19.50
CA LEU A 147 -20.94 4.49 20.39
C LEU A 147 -20.62 4.04 21.82
N GLU A 148 -21.32 3.02 22.33
CA GLU A 148 -21.03 2.42 23.64
C GLU A 148 -19.63 1.78 23.68
N SER A 149 -19.24 1.05 22.63
CA SER A 149 -17.89 0.48 22.54
C SER A 149 -16.82 1.57 22.53
N ASN A 150 -17.03 2.65 21.76
CA ASN A 150 -16.11 3.78 21.72
C ASN A 150 -16.05 4.49 23.07
N TYR A 151 -17.20 4.71 23.72
CA TYR A 151 -17.26 5.29 25.06
C TYR A 151 -16.44 4.48 26.06
N ASN A 152 -16.61 3.15 26.09
CA ASN A 152 -15.87 2.27 27.00
C ASN A 152 -14.36 2.36 26.77
N LYS A 153 -13.91 2.32 25.50
CA LYS A 153 -12.48 2.49 25.16
C LYS A 153 -11.93 3.84 25.61
N LEU A 154 -12.69 4.91 25.43
CA LEU A 154 -12.30 6.25 25.88
C LEU A 154 -12.25 6.33 27.40
N ASN A 155 -13.19 5.69 28.10
CA ASN A 155 -13.21 5.64 29.55
C ASN A 155 -12.02 4.87 30.12
N GLU A 156 -11.70 3.69 29.57
CA GLU A 156 -10.50 2.92 29.93
C GLU A 156 -9.21 3.74 29.74
N LYS A 157 -9.12 4.46 28.61
CA LYS A 157 -7.99 5.37 28.35
C LYS A 157 -7.93 6.50 29.38
N LEU A 158 -9.06 7.10 29.73
CA LEU A 158 -9.13 8.17 30.72
C LEU A 158 -8.68 7.67 32.11
N GLU A 159 -9.15 6.50 32.54
CA GLU A 159 -8.74 5.87 33.80
C GLU A 159 -7.23 5.58 33.82
N TYR A 160 -6.68 5.08 32.70
CA TYR A 160 -5.24 4.86 32.57
C TYR A 160 -4.44 6.16 32.73
N GLU A 161 -4.83 7.23 32.03
CA GLU A 161 -4.16 8.53 32.14
C GLU A 161 -4.31 9.14 33.54
N GLN A 162 -5.47 9.00 34.20
CA GLN A 162 -5.66 9.44 35.58
C GLN A 162 -4.72 8.70 36.54
N ASN A 163 -4.55 7.40 36.37
CA ASN A 163 -3.60 6.60 37.16
C ASN A 163 -2.15 7.07 36.95
N ILE A 164 -1.76 7.45 35.73
CA ILE A 164 -0.44 8.03 35.47
C ILE A 164 -0.30 9.36 36.20
N VAL A 165 -1.29 10.26 36.07
CA VAL A 165 -1.26 11.57 36.73
C VAL A 165 -1.14 11.42 38.24
N GLU A 166 -1.85 10.47 38.85
CA GLU A 166 -1.76 10.19 40.27
C GLU A 166 -0.38 9.68 40.69
N LYS A 167 0.21 8.75 39.91
CA LYS A 167 1.60 8.30 40.14
C LYS A 167 2.59 9.45 40.07
N THR A 168 2.52 10.29 39.04
CA THR A 168 3.39 11.45 38.88
C THR A 168 3.19 12.47 40.01
N LYS A 169 1.96 12.67 40.48
CA LYS A 169 1.68 13.53 41.64
C LYS A 169 2.34 13.00 42.92
N ASN A 170 2.27 11.70 43.14
CA ASN A 170 2.93 11.05 44.29
C ASN A 170 4.45 11.18 44.22
N GLU A 171 5.03 10.98 43.04
CA GLU A 171 6.46 11.21 42.79
C GLU A 171 6.87 12.67 43.07
N LEU A 172 6.07 13.64 42.63
CA LEU A 172 6.34 15.06 42.91
C LEU A 172 6.38 15.33 44.42
N VAL A 173 5.44 14.75 45.18
CA VAL A 173 5.41 14.88 46.64
C VAL A 173 6.63 14.23 47.29
N THR A 174 7.05 13.03 46.84
CA THR A 174 8.23 12.36 47.40
C THR A 174 9.51 13.12 47.08
N THR A 175 9.69 13.60 45.84
CA THR A 175 10.82 14.44 45.46
C THR A 175 10.85 15.75 46.26
N LYS A 176 9.70 16.38 46.49
CA LYS A 176 9.62 17.58 47.35
C LYS A 176 10.06 17.29 48.79
N LYS A 177 9.66 16.15 49.36
CA LYS A 177 10.12 15.73 50.70
C LYS A 177 11.63 15.50 50.74
N GLN A 178 12.21 14.87 49.71
CA GLN A 178 13.66 14.69 49.58
C GLN A 178 14.40 16.03 49.50
N ILE A 179 13.88 16.98 48.73
CA ILE A 179 14.46 18.35 48.65
C ILE A 179 14.46 19.01 50.03
N ILE A 180 13.37 18.90 50.80
CA ILE A 180 13.30 19.48 52.15
C ILE A 180 14.33 18.82 53.07
N ALA A 181 14.40 17.49 53.10
CA ALA A 181 15.37 16.75 53.93
C ALA A 181 16.82 17.12 53.60
N LEU A 182 17.18 17.22 52.31
CA LEU A 182 18.51 17.63 51.88
C LEU A 182 18.83 19.09 52.24
N ARG A 183 17.83 19.98 52.21
CA ARG A 183 18.02 21.37 52.66
C ARG A 183 18.29 21.45 54.16
N GLU A 184 17.57 20.66 54.96
CA GLU A 184 17.79 20.56 56.41
C GLU A 184 19.17 19.99 56.73
N GLU A 185 19.59 18.94 56.02
CA GLU A 185 20.93 18.36 56.15
C GLU A 185 22.03 19.35 55.75
N MET A 186 21.83 20.10 54.65
CA MET A 186 22.75 21.14 54.22
C MET A 186 22.90 22.25 55.26
N GLU A 187 21.79 22.67 55.89
CA GLU A 187 21.81 23.65 56.98
C GLU A 187 22.58 23.12 58.20
N PHE A 188 22.38 21.84 58.56
CA PHE A 188 23.13 21.19 59.64
C PHE A 188 24.63 21.14 59.35
N VAL A 189 25.03 20.72 58.15
CA VAL A 189 26.44 20.69 57.72
C VAL A 189 27.05 22.09 57.76
N THR A 190 26.33 23.11 57.27
CA THR A 190 26.79 24.50 57.26
C THR A 190 27.00 25.04 58.68
N LYS A 191 26.08 24.74 59.61
CA LYS A 191 26.23 25.10 61.04
C LYS A 191 27.43 24.41 61.67
N LYS A 192 27.63 23.12 61.39
CA LYS A 192 28.78 22.36 61.89
C LYS A 192 30.11 22.93 61.36
N GLN A 193 30.18 23.33 60.09
CA GLN A 193 31.38 23.92 59.49
C GLN A 193 31.66 25.33 60.02
N LYS A 194 30.65 26.17 60.23
CA LYS A 194 30.83 27.51 60.82
C LYS A 194 31.32 27.49 62.27
N ASN A 195 30.97 26.46 63.04
CA ASN A 195 31.48 26.28 64.40
C ASN A 195 32.95 25.80 64.47
N VAL A 196 33.64 25.65 63.33
CA VAL A 196 35.07 25.32 63.23
C VAL A 196 35.90 26.55 62.82
N GLU A 197 35.42 27.77 63.06
CA GLU A 197 36.32 28.92 63.15
C GLU A 197 37.10 28.85 64.46
N ILE A 198 38.38 28.54 64.33
CA ILE A 198 39.37 28.46 65.41
C ILE A 198 39.36 29.77 66.20
N THR A 199 38.65 29.76 67.33
CA THR A 199 38.68 30.84 68.31
C THR A 199 39.78 30.49 69.31
N ASP A 200 40.91 31.20 69.20
CA ASP A 200 42.12 31.11 70.05
C ASP A 200 42.72 29.68 70.20
N PRO A 201 43.92 29.39 69.65
CA PRO A 201 44.58 28.09 69.80
C PRO A 201 44.74 27.65 71.28
N THR A 202 44.78 28.60 72.21
CA THR A 202 44.80 28.31 73.65
C THR A 202 43.50 27.68 74.14
N LEU A 203 42.34 28.13 73.62
CA LEU A 203 41.03 27.59 73.99
C LEU A 203 40.83 26.19 73.42
N LEU A 204 41.33 25.93 72.21
CA LEU A 204 41.29 24.61 71.59
C LEU A 204 42.12 23.59 72.39
N ILE A 205 43.32 23.98 72.83
CA ILE A 205 44.16 23.15 73.71
C ILE A 205 43.44 22.92 75.05
N LYS A 206 42.83 23.94 75.65
CA LYS A 206 42.10 23.81 76.93
C LYS A 206 40.91 22.86 76.82
N GLN A 207 40.15 22.94 75.72
CA GLN A 207 39.02 22.06 75.46
C GLN A 207 39.45 20.61 75.28
N GLU A 208 40.58 20.38 74.61
CA GLU A 208 41.10 19.03 74.37
C GLU A 208 41.74 18.41 75.62
N LEU A 209 42.42 19.21 76.45
CA LEU A 209 42.92 18.77 77.77
C LEU A 209 41.77 18.39 78.71
N LYS A 210 40.65 19.14 78.67
CA LYS A 210 39.43 18.82 79.41
C LYS A 210 38.76 17.54 78.90
N ARG A 211 38.78 17.30 77.59
CA ARG A 211 38.30 16.03 76.97
C ARG A 211 39.13 14.82 77.42
N LEU A 212 40.42 15.02 77.68
CA LEU A 212 41.34 14.01 78.22
C LEU A 212 41.24 13.84 79.74
N GLY A 213 40.31 14.53 80.42
CA GLY A 213 40.05 14.40 81.85
C GLY A 213 41.07 15.12 82.75
N ILE A 214 41.84 16.07 82.20
CA ILE A 214 42.82 16.84 82.96
C ILE A 214 42.09 18.00 83.66
N ASN A 215 42.26 18.11 84.98
CA ASN A 215 41.61 19.15 85.80
C ASN A 215 41.95 20.57 85.31
N ASP A 216 41.00 21.48 85.49
CA ASP A 216 41.08 22.85 84.97
C ASP A 216 42.36 23.59 85.47
N GLU A 217 42.81 23.37 86.71
CA GLU A 217 44.08 23.95 87.24
C GLU A 217 45.34 23.49 86.49
N HIS A 218 45.42 22.22 86.10
CA HIS A 218 46.56 21.69 85.34
C HIS A 218 46.52 22.17 83.89
N SER A 219 45.32 22.29 83.32
CA SER A 219 45.14 22.81 81.96
C SER A 219 45.61 24.26 81.83
N GLU A 220 45.32 25.12 82.83
CA GLU A 220 45.75 26.52 82.83
C GLU A 220 47.25 26.67 83.00
N ARG A 221 47.88 25.79 83.77
CA ARG A 221 49.34 25.77 83.94
C ARG A 221 50.06 25.40 82.63
N ILE A 222 49.53 24.41 81.90
CA ILE A 222 50.07 24.00 80.58
C ILE A 222 49.88 25.13 79.56
N CYS A 223 48.68 25.73 79.49
CA CYS A 223 48.42 26.86 78.60
C CYS A 223 49.30 28.09 78.95
N GLY A 224 49.55 28.35 80.23
CA GLY A 224 50.44 29.42 80.70
C GLY A 224 51.90 29.19 80.32
N LEU A 225 52.38 27.95 80.41
CA LEU A 225 53.73 27.57 79.98
C LEU A 225 53.91 27.75 78.47
N ILE A 226 52.93 27.33 77.66
CA ILE A 226 52.95 27.52 76.20
C ILE A 226 53.01 29.01 75.83
N LYS A 227 52.22 29.86 76.51
CA LYS A 227 52.27 31.31 76.32
C LYS A 227 53.60 31.94 76.76
N SER A 228 54.24 31.40 77.79
CA SER A 228 55.53 31.89 78.29
C SER A 228 56.72 31.56 77.37
N GLN A 229 56.61 30.53 76.54
CA GLN A 229 57.62 30.16 75.54
C GLN A 229 57.45 30.87 74.19
N GLN A 230 56.39 31.67 74.03
CA GLN A 230 56.14 32.50 72.84
C GLN A 230 56.63 33.97 72.99
N LYS A 231 57.33 34.28 74.09
CA LYS A 231 58.12 35.51 74.27
C LYS A 231 59.60 35.19 74.17
#